data_AF-A0A6A6DVP1-F1
#
_entry.id   AF-A0A6A6DVP1-F1
#
_cell.length_a   1.000
_cell.length_b   1.000
_cell.length_c   1.000
_cell.angle_alpha   90.00
_cell.angle_beta   90.00
_cell.angle_gamma   90.00
#
_symmetry.space_group_name_H-M   'P 1'
#
loop_
_entity.id
_entity.type
_entity.pdbx_description
1 polymer ?
#
loop_
_entity_poly.entity_id
_entity_poly.type
_entity_poly.pdbx_seq_one_letter_code
_entity_poly.pdbx_strand_id
1 'polypeptide(L)' 'IDTYLSSPKMLRHDAGKNFASSEFRLKAFFIAISVKEIPVKAYNSIGKIKRYHAPLRRAFNIIRSKSGTSITLDNAL' A
#
# COMPACT_ATOMS: atom_id res chain seq x y z
N ILE A 1 -1.16 -14.32 -2.04
CA ILE A 1 -0.65 -13.69 -3.28
C ILE A 1 0.86 -13.66 -3.13
N ASP A 2 1.53 -14.71 -3.60
CA ASP A 2 2.98 -14.69 -3.76
C ASP A 2 3.27 -14.10 -5.13
N THR A 3 3.24 -12.77 -5.20
CA THR A 3 3.88 -12.07 -6.31
C THR A 3 5.19 -11.53 -5.79
N TYR A 4 6.27 -12.24 -6.11
CA TYR A 4 7.59 -11.62 -6.12
C TYR A 4 7.56 -10.50 -7.17
N LEU A 5 7.31 -9.27 -6.72
CA LEU A 5 7.41 -8.10 -7.56
C LEU A 5 8.90 -7.74 -7.61
N SER A 6 9.51 -7.94 -8.78
CA SER A 6 10.84 -7.39 -9.08
C SER A 6 10.85 -5.90 -8.80
N SER A 7 12.02 -5.34 -8.44
CA SER A 7 12.16 -3.91 -8.17
C SER A 7 11.53 -3.06 -9.29
N PRO A 8 10.54 -2.20 -8.97
CA PRO A 8 9.84 -1.44 -9.99
C PRO A 8 10.74 -0.32 -10.52
N LYS A 9 10.94 -0.26 -11.84
CA LYS A 9 11.77 0.80 -12.46
C LYS A 9 11.24 2.22 -12.22
N MET A 10 9.93 2.38 -11.98
CA MET A 10 9.29 3.67 -11.80
C MET A 10 8.15 3.62 -10.81
N LEU A 11 8.14 4.58 -9.88
CA LEU A 11 7.06 4.84 -8.93
C LEU A 11 6.34 6.13 -9.32
N ARG A 12 5.02 6.05 -9.45
CA ARG A 12 4.15 7.22 -9.66
C ARG A 12 3.31 7.48 -8.43
N HIS A 13 3.34 8.72 -7.93
CA HIS A 13 2.65 9.12 -6.70
C HIS A 13 1.92 10.45 -6.87
N ASP A 14 1.05 10.80 -5.93
CA ASP A 14 0.41 12.12 -5.85
C ASP A 14 1.35 13.14 -5.21
N ALA A 15 1.00 14.43 -5.26
CA ALA A 15 1.76 15.52 -4.63
C ALA A 15 1.77 15.51 -3.08
N GLY A 16 1.66 14.33 -2.45
CA GLY A 16 1.70 14.17 -1.01
C GLY A 16 3.08 14.54 -0.43
N LYS A 17 3.08 15.25 0.70
CA LYS A 17 4.30 15.75 1.37
C LYS A 17 5.35 14.66 1.65
N ASN A 18 4.92 13.44 1.95
CA ASN A 18 5.82 12.32 2.24
C ASN A 18 6.67 11.94 1.02
N PHE A 19 6.08 11.95 -0.18
CA PHE A 19 6.77 11.61 -1.43
C PHE A 19 7.55 12.79 -2.02
N ALA A 20 7.20 14.01 -1.63
CA ALA A 20 7.95 15.22 -2.00
C ALA A 20 9.24 15.42 -1.18
N SER A 21 9.42 14.70 -0.07
CA SER A 21 10.59 14.84 0.79
C SER A 21 11.90 14.45 0.07
N SER A 22 12.97 15.18 0.37
CA SER A 22 14.32 14.89 -0.15
C SER A 22 14.80 13.51 0.30
N GLU A 23 14.51 13.14 1.55
CA GLU A 23 14.83 11.84 2.12
C GLU A 23 14.22 10.69 1.31
N PHE A 24 12.93 10.78 0.97
CA PHE A 24 12.26 9.78 0.15
C PHE A 24 12.89 9.66 -1.24
N ARG A 25 13.14 10.80 -1.90
CA ARG A 25 13.73 10.85 -3.24
C ARG A 25 15.15 10.28 -3.28
N LEU A 26 15.97 10.60 -2.27
CA LEU A 26 17.32 10.04 -2.11
C LEU A 26 17.28 8.52 -1.93
N LYS A 27 16.42 8.03 -1.04
CA LYS A 27 16.24 6.58 -0.83
C LYS A 27 15.83 5.87 -2.11
N ALA A 28 14.87 6.42 -2.86
CA ALA A 28 14.41 5.84 -4.12
C ALA A 28 15.51 5.83 -5.20
N PHE A 29 16.33 6.88 -5.25
CA PHE A 29 17.48 6.95 -6.15
C PHE A 29 18.52 5.86 -5.84
N PHE A 30 18.85 5.63 -4.56
CA PHE A 30 19.81 4.60 -4.15
C PHE A 30 19.40 3.17 -4.57
N ILE A 31 18.10 2.91 -4.71
CA ILE A 31 17.57 1.62 -5.18
C ILE A 31 17.17 1.64 -6.66
N ALA A 32 17.66 2.63 -7.43
CA ALA A 32 17.44 2.79 -8.87
C ALA A 32 15.96 2.87 -9.29
N ILE A 33 15.11 3.47 -8.45
CA ILE A 33 13.69 3.71 -8.74
C ILE A 33 13.50 5.16 -9.18
N SER A 34 12.93 5.36 -10.37
CA SER A 34 12.52 6.69 -10.81
C SER A 34 11.21 7.11 -10.14
N VAL A 35 11.21 8.26 -9.48
CA VAL A 35 10.04 8.80 -8.77
C VAL A 35 9.40 9.93 -9.59
N LYS A 36 8.14 9.75 -9.99
CA LYS A 36 7.38 10.72 -10.79
C LYS A 36 6.12 11.16 -10.05
N GLU A 37 6.07 12.43 -9.71
CA GLU A 37 4.85 13.06 -9.21
C GLU A 37 3.82 13.21 -10.32
N ILE A 38 2.57 12.89 -10.02
CA ILE A 38 1.43 13.07 -10.90
C ILE A 38 0.62 14.27 -10.42
N PRO A 39 0.31 15.24 -11.31
CA PRO A 39 -0.54 16.36 -10.95
C PRO A 39 -1.91 15.88 -10.46
N VAL A 40 -2.43 16.52 -9.42
CA VAL A 40 -3.68 16.13 -8.71
C VAL A 40 -4.87 15.89 -9.65
N LYS A 41 -4.93 16.59 -10.79
CA LYS A 41 -5.98 16.44 -11.81
C LYS A 41 -5.94 15.11 -12.60
N ALA A 42 -4.84 14.36 -12.57
CA ALA A 42 -4.73 13.06 -13.22
C ALA A 42 -5.12 11.89 -12.28
N TYR A 43 -6.18 12.10 -11.48
CA TYR A 43 -6.70 11.18 -10.47
C TYR A 43 -6.93 9.75 -10.99
N ASN A 44 -7.32 9.61 -12.27
CA ASN A 44 -7.55 8.32 -12.92
C ASN A 44 -6.31 7.40 -12.92
N SER A 45 -5.11 7.99 -12.91
CA SER A 45 -3.85 7.24 -12.91
C SER A 45 -3.51 6.61 -11.55
N ILE A 46 -3.87 7.28 -10.43
CA ILE A 46 -3.70 6.80 -9.05
C ILE A 46 -4.95 6.04 -8.58
N GLY A 47 -6.07 6.16 -9.30
CA GLY A 47 -7.34 5.51 -8.99
C GLY A 47 -7.24 3.99 -8.81
N LYS A 48 -6.21 3.32 -9.38
CA LYS A 48 -5.95 1.90 -9.09
C LYS A 48 -5.70 1.65 -7.59
N ILE A 49 -4.79 2.40 -6.96
CA ILE A 49 -4.48 2.23 -5.52
C ILE A 49 -5.73 2.49 -4.67
N LYS A 50 -6.47 3.56 -4.99
CA LYS A 50 -7.72 3.90 -4.29
C LYS A 50 -8.80 2.83 -4.45
N ARG A 51 -8.94 2.23 -5.64
CA ARG A 51 -9.88 1.11 -5.89
C ARG A 51 -9.53 -0.14 -5.09
N TYR A 52 -8.25 -0.41 -4.85
CA TYR A 52 -7.84 -1.55 -4.02
C TYR A 52 -8.04 -1.32 -2.51
N HIS A 53 -8.19 -0.07 -2.05
CA HIS A 53 -8.35 0.22 -0.62
C HIS A 53 -9.56 -0.47 0.01
N ALA A 54 -10.76 -0.32 -0.59
CA ALA A 54 -11.99 -0.89 -0.07
C ALA A 54 -11.98 -2.43 0.06
N PRO A 55 -11.60 -3.21 -0.98
CA PRO A 55 -11.54 -4.67 -0.87
C PRO A 55 -10.47 -5.15 0.11
N LEU A 56 -9.29 -4.50 0.15
CA LEU A 56 -8.23 -4.84 1.11
C LEU A 56 -8.69 -4.60 2.56
N ARG A 57 -9.32 -3.45 2.82
CA ARG A 57 -9.86 -3.12 4.15
C ARG A 57 -10.93 -4.12 4.58
N ARG A 58 -11.81 -4.52 3.65
CA ARG A 58 -12.84 -5.54 3.92
C ARG A 58 -12.21 -6.89 4.25
N ALA A 59 -11.27 -7.38 3.45
CA ALA A 59 -10.59 -8.65 3.68
C ALA A 59 -9.89 -8.66 5.05
N PHE A 60 -9.16 -7.58 5.37
CA PHE A 60 -8.52 -7.42 6.68
C PHE A 60 -9.52 -7.49 7.83
N ASN A 61 -10.65 -6.80 7.73
CA ASN A 61 -11.68 -6.81 8.78
C ASN A 61 -12.28 -8.20 8.99
N ILE A 62 -12.51 -8.96 7.91
CA ILE A 62 -13.02 -10.34 7.99
C ILE A 62 -12.01 -11.27 8.67
N ILE A 63 -10.73 -11.15 8.32
CA ILE A 63 -9.66 -11.95 8.95
C ILE A 63 -9.57 -11.60 10.43
N ARG A 64 -9.56 -10.30 10.77
CA ARG A 64 -9.48 -9.80 12.14
C ARG A 64 -10.67 -10.24 13.00
N SER A 65 -11.89 -10.23 12.44
CA SER A 65 -13.07 -10.67 13.18
C SER A 65 -13.04 -12.16 13.47
N LYS A 66 -12.49 -12.97 12.56
CA LYS A 66 -12.34 -14.43 12.74
C LYS A 66 -11.21 -14.80 13.70
N SER A 67 -10.09 -14.09 13.67
CA SER A 67 -8.95 -14.35 14.56
C SER A 67 -9.21 -13.93 16.01
N GLY A 68 -10.16 -13.02 16.25
CA GLY A 68 -10.57 -12.65 17.61
C GLY A 68 -11.51 -13.67 18.29
N THR A 69 -12.05 -14.64 17.56
CA THR A 69 -13.02 -15.62 18.09
C THR A 69 -12.36 -16.89 18.63
N SER A 70 -11.08 -17.14 18.33
CA SER A 70 -10.39 -18.39 18.70
C SER A 70 -9.73 -18.38 20.09
N ILE A 71 -9.78 -17.27 20.84
CA ILE A 71 -9.11 -17.17 22.17
C ILE A 71 -10.06 -17.59 23.32
N THR A 72 -11.34 -17.88 23.05
CA THR A 72 -12.34 -18.15 24.10
C THR A 72 -12.92 -19.57 24.10
N LEU A 73 -12.39 -20.52 23.32
CA LEU A 73 -12.88 -21.91 23.32
C LEU A 73 -11.91 -22.93 23.93
N ASP A 74 -10.68 -22.54 24.31
CA ASP A 74 -9.68 -23.47 24.86
C ASP A 74 -9.45 -23.34 26.38
N ASN A 75 -10.19 -22.47 27.08
CA ASN A 75 -10.04 -22.25 28.53
C ASN A 75 -11.26 -22.68 29.36
N ALA A 76 -12.08 -23.60 28.85
CA ALA A 76 -13.22 -24.16 29.58
C ALA A 76 -13.23 -25.69 29.50
N LEU A 77 -12.25 -26.33 30.14
CA LEU A 77 -12.32 -27.70 30.66
C LEU A 77 -11.29 -27.86 31.80
#